data_AF-A0A7C2HBF2-F1
#
_entry.id   AF-A0A7C2HBF2-F1
#
_cell.length_a   1.000
_cell.length_b   1.000
_cell.length_c   1.000
_cell.angle_alpha   90.00
_cell.angle_beta   90.00
_cell.angle_gamma   90.00
#
_symmetry.space_group_name_H-M   'P 1'
#
loop_
_entity.id
_entity.type
_entity.pdbx_description
1 polymer ?
#
loop_
_entity_poly.entity_id
_entity_poly.type
_entity_poly.pdbx_seq_one_letter_code
_entity_poly.pdbx_strand_id
1 'polypeptide(L)'
;MNKYGFFVFLNCYDMQVYCIGKGPSATTVTASPKISVHGSKVLVEGTVVDISAGTRQDEQAARFPNGVPAVSDESMGAWMEYVYMQKPRPADVKGVDVIVEVLDPNGNYYEVARTTSDSSGFFKATFTPPVPGEYTIIARFAGSESYWPSHAETALYVEDAPPATPEATPTPQAPVETYFAISTIAIIVAIAIVGLLLMRKR
;
A
#
# COMPACT_ATOMS: atom_id res chain seq x y z
N MET A 1 -30.00 24.10 -10.30
CA MET A 1 -28.74 24.77 -9.93
C MET A 1 -28.87 26.28 -10.13
N ASN A 2 -28.46 27.11 -9.18
CA ASN A 2 -28.32 28.55 -9.41
C ASN A 2 -27.04 28.85 -10.24
N LYS A 3 -26.86 30.12 -10.65
CA LYS A 3 -25.67 30.60 -11.41
C LYS A 3 -24.33 30.28 -10.74
N TYR A 4 -24.33 29.96 -9.44
CA TYR A 4 -23.15 29.69 -8.62
C TYR A 4 -22.93 28.19 -8.34
N GLY A 5 -23.75 27.29 -8.91
CA GLY A 5 -23.59 25.84 -8.75
C GLY A 5 -24.18 25.27 -7.47
N PHE A 6 -25.03 26.02 -6.76
CA PHE A 6 -25.71 25.57 -5.54
C PHE A 6 -27.18 25.25 -5.80
N PHE A 7 -27.69 24.25 -5.08
CA PHE A 7 -29.08 23.85 -5.02
C PHE A 7 -29.62 24.13 -3.62
N VAL A 8 -30.69 24.93 -3.55
CA VAL A 8 -31.34 25.32 -2.30
C VAL A 8 -32.75 24.77 -2.29
N PHE A 9 -33.14 24.11 -1.20
CA PHE A 9 -34.48 23.57 -1.03
C PHE A 9 -34.91 23.61 0.44
N LEU A 10 -36.23 23.65 0.66
CA LEU A 10 -36.82 23.44 1.98
C LEU A 10 -37.02 21.94 2.17
N ASN A 11 -36.44 21.38 3.22
CA ASN A 11 -36.77 20.03 3.65
C ASN A 11 -38.06 20.08 4.48
N CYS A 12 -39.13 19.45 3.98
CA CYS A 12 -40.42 19.46 4.65
C CYS A 12 -40.48 18.53 5.88
N TYR A 13 -39.47 17.66 6.08
CA TYR A 13 -39.44 16.76 7.23
C TYR A 13 -39.01 17.45 8.52
N ASP A 14 -38.05 18.38 8.46
CA ASP A 14 -37.51 19.14 9.60
C ASP A 14 -37.79 20.65 9.52
N MET A 15 -38.41 21.11 8.42
CA MET A 15 -38.69 22.51 8.13
C MET A 15 -37.43 23.39 8.04
N GLN A 16 -36.28 22.81 7.65
CA GLN A 16 -35.02 23.53 7.46
C GLN A 16 -34.70 23.77 5.98
N VAL A 17 -34.02 24.89 5.71
CA VAL A 17 -33.51 25.21 4.37
C VAL A 17 -32.11 24.66 4.21
N TYR A 18 -31.93 23.79 3.22
CA TYR A 18 -30.64 23.21 2.86
C TYR A 18 -30.07 23.90 1.64
N CYS A 19 -28.75 24.13 1.65
CA CYS A 19 -27.98 24.56 0.50
C CYS A 19 -26.90 23.52 0.24
N ILE A 20 -26.99 22.84 -0.90
CA ILE A 20 -26.04 21.82 -1.33
C ILE A 20 -25.29 22.35 -2.55
N GLY A 21 -23.99 22.12 -2.60
CA GLY A 21 -23.15 22.44 -3.75
C GLY A 21 -21.86 21.63 -3.71
N LYS A 22 -20.96 21.91 -4.65
CA LYS A 22 -19.68 21.22 -4.76
C LYS A 22 -18.84 21.41 -3.47
N GLY A 23 -18.54 20.31 -2.79
CA GLY A 23 -17.86 20.30 -1.50
C GLY A 23 -16.33 20.40 -1.60
N PRO A 24 -15.64 21.12 -0.71
CA PRO A 24 -14.19 21.02 -0.60
C PRO A 24 -13.77 19.63 -0.10
N SER A 25 -12.67 19.10 -0.64
CA SER A 25 -12.08 17.82 -0.20
C SER A 25 -10.68 18.02 0.39
N ALA A 26 -10.22 17.06 1.18
CA ALA A 26 -8.85 16.98 1.66
C ALA A 26 -8.28 15.59 1.40
N THR A 27 -7.09 15.55 0.80
CA THR A 27 -6.32 14.32 0.60
C THR A 27 -5.24 14.24 1.70
N THR A 28 -4.93 13.04 2.17
CA THR A 28 -3.74 12.75 2.99
C THR A 28 -2.90 11.69 2.30
N VAL A 29 -1.60 11.65 2.58
CA VAL A 29 -0.71 10.63 2.03
C VAL A 29 0.42 10.31 3.00
N THR A 30 0.74 9.04 3.09
CA THR A 30 1.89 8.50 3.80
C THR A 30 2.55 7.43 2.95
N ALA A 31 3.87 7.31 3.07
CA ALA A 31 4.64 6.26 2.43
C ALA A 31 5.37 5.44 3.49
N SER A 32 5.35 4.12 3.31
CA SER A 32 6.04 3.18 4.19
C SER A 32 6.79 2.13 3.37
N PRO A 33 8.03 1.78 3.78
CA PRO A 33 8.81 2.41 4.87
C PRO A 33 9.29 3.82 4.49
N LYS A 34 9.60 4.69 5.48
CA LYS A 34 10.15 6.04 5.23
C LYS A 34 11.56 6.03 4.61
N ILE A 35 12.28 4.93 4.85
CA ILE A 35 13.57 4.62 4.23
C ILE A 35 13.41 3.24 3.60
N SER A 36 13.56 3.15 2.29
CA SER A 36 13.46 1.91 1.53
C SER A 36 14.80 1.56 0.88
N VAL A 37 15.06 0.28 0.65
CA VAL A 37 16.22 -0.16 -0.14
C VAL A 37 15.82 -0.16 -1.61
N HIS A 38 16.70 0.31 -2.49
CA HIS A 38 16.50 0.28 -3.95
C HIS A 38 16.15 -1.14 -4.43
N GLY A 39 15.17 -1.23 -5.33
CA GLY A 39 14.58 -2.49 -5.78
C GLY A 39 13.41 -3.01 -4.92
N SER A 40 13.16 -2.44 -3.73
CA SER A 40 12.00 -2.77 -2.91
C SER A 40 10.73 -2.03 -3.36
N LYS A 41 9.56 -2.59 -3.05
CA LYS A 41 8.27 -1.91 -3.24
C LYS A 41 8.02 -0.96 -2.06
N VAL A 42 7.50 0.22 -2.38
CA VAL A 42 7.01 1.21 -1.43
C VAL A 42 5.49 1.11 -1.38
N LEU A 43 4.92 1.07 -0.18
CA LEU A 43 3.48 1.22 0.04
C LEU A 43 3.16 2.70 0.20
N VAL A 44 2.23 3.20 -0.61
CA VAL A 44 1.65 4.54 -0.48
C VAL A 44 0.20 4.36 -0.07
N GLU A 45 -0.20 5.04 1.00
CA GLU A 45 -1.56 4.97 1.53
C GLU A 45 -2.01 6.33 2.06
N GLY A 46 -3.31 6.54 2.11
CA GLY A 46 -3.88 7.82 2.53
C GLY A 46 -5.39 7.81 2.47
N THR A 47 -5.98 8.98 2.65
CA THR A 47 -7.44 9.15 2.64
C THR A 47 -7.86 10.35 1.81
N VAL A 48 -9.05 10.29 1.22
CA VAL A 48 -9.75 11.46 0.65
C VAL A 48 -11.06 11.67 1.41
N VAL A 49 -11.19 12.83 2.06
CA VAL A 49 -12.33 13.17 2.92
C VAL A 49 -13.01 14.46 2.50
N ASP A 50 -14.30 14.55 2.76
CA ASP A 50 -15.12 15.74 2.63
C ASP A 50 -14.91 16.66 3.84
N ILE A 51 -14.49 17.90 3.57
CA ILE A 51 -14.25 18.92 4.59
C ILE A 51 -15.27 20.08 4.52
N SER A 52 -16.42 19.84 3.89
CA SER A 52 -17.55 20.76 3.86
C SER A 52 -18.01 21.15 5.26
N ALA A 53 -18.58 22.36 5.41
CA ALA A 53 -19.06 22.81 6.72
C ALA A 53 -20.08 21.85 7.37
N GLY A 54 -20.89 21.17 6.54
CA GLY A 54 -21.84 20.15 7.00
C GLY A 54 -21.19 18.95 7.69
N THR A 55 -19.96 18.57 7.33
CA THR A 55 -19.27 17.42 7.94
C THR A 55 -18.71 17.74 9.33
N ARG A 56 -18.67 19.02 9.71
CA ARG A 56 -18.17 19.50 11.02
C ARG A 56 -19.26 19.77 12.04
N GLN A 57 -20.53 19.57 11.68
CA GLN A 57 -21.65 19.65 12.61
C GLN A 57 -21.54 18.53 13.65
N ASP A 58 -22.05 18.75 14.86
CA ASP A 58 -21.86 17.83 16.00
C ASP A 58 -22.30 16.38 15.69
N GLU A 59 -23.43 16.20 15.00
CA GLU A 59 -23.92 14.86 14.63
C GLU A 59 -22.98 14.15 13.64
N GLN A 60 -22.57 14.83 12.57
CA GLN A 60 -21.69 14.26 11.55
C GLN A 60 -20.28 14.03 12.11
N ALA A 61 -19.74 14.96 12.88
CA ALA A 61 -18.44 14.79 13.54
C ALA A 61 -18.44 13.62 14.54
N ALA A 62 -19.54 13.43 15.29
CA ALA A 62 -19.68 12.29 16.20
C ALA A 62 -19.84 10.95 15.47
N ARG A 63 -20.57 10.92 14.34
CA ARG A 63 -20.79 9.70 13.54
C ARG A 63 -19.58 9.30 12.70
N PHE A 64 -18.77 10.27 12.30
CA PHE A 64 -17.61 10.10 11.43
C PHE A 64 -16.36 10.68 12.09
N PRO A 65 -15.82 10.01 13.14
CA PRO A 65 -14.69 10.53 13.92
C PRO A 65 -13.40 10.69 13.09
N ASN A 66 -13.29 9.98 11.97
CA ASN A 66 -12.17 10.09 11.02
C ASN A 66 -12.48 10.98 9.80
N GLY A 67 -13.57 11.75 9.86
CA GLY A 67 -14.09 12.52 8.74
C GLY A 67 -15.05 11.71 7.85
N VAL A 68 -15.88 12.45 7.11
CA VAL A 68 -16.79 11.85 6.12
C VAL A 68 -15.98 11.57 4.84
N PRO A 69 -15.92 10.33 4.35
CA PRO A 69 -15.19 10.04 3.12
C PRO A 69 -15.80 10.70 1.89
N ALA A 70 -14.93 11.10 0.96
CA ALA A 70 -15.36 11.51 -0.36
C ALA A 70 -15.74 10.26 -1.18
N VAL A 71 -16.91 10.30 -1.82
CA VAL A 71 -17.47 9.20 -2.61
C VAL A 71 -17.63 9.59 -4.07
N SER A 72 -17.78 8.61 -4.96
CA SER A 72 -18.03 8.87 -6.38
C SER A 72 -19.36 9.60 -6.60
N ASP A 73 -19.47 10.29 -7.74
CA ASP A 73 -20.72 10.99 -8.11
C ASP A 73 -21.91 10.02 -8.25
N GLU A 74 -21.66 8.76 -8.62
CA GLU A 74 -22.67 7.68 -8.67
C GLU A 74 -23.22 7.34 -7.28
N SER A 75 -22.39 7.37 -6.24
CA SER A 75 -22.78 7.05 -4.85
C SER A 75 -23.33 8.25 -4.08
N MET A 76 -23.15 9.47 -4.59
CA MET A 76 -23.39 10.71 -3.86
C MET A 76 -24.82 10.85 -3.32
N GLY A 77 -25.83 10.47 -4.11
CA GLY A 77 -27.24 10.59 -3.69
C GLY A 77 -27.55 9.82 -2.42
N ALA A 78 -27.34 8.50 -2.44
CA ALA A 78 -27.57 7.63 -1.28
C ALA A 78 -26.62 7.95 -0.12
N TRP A 79 -25.40 8.41 -0.42
CA TRP A 79 -24.44 8.84 0.59
C TRP A 79 -24.93 10.06 1.39
N MET A 80 -25.45 11.08 0.72
CA MET A 80 -26.00 12.27 1.38
C MET A 80 -27.21 11.93 2.26
N GLU A 81 -28.09 11.04 1.80
CA GLU A 81 -29.21 10.57 2.62
C GLU A 81 -28.76 9.82 3.88
N TYR A 82 -27.69 9.02 3.78
CA TYR A 82 -27.09 8.34 4.93
C TYR A 82 -26.44 9.33 5.91
N VAL A 83 -25.66 10.29 5.41
CA VAL A 83 -24.90 11.24 6.24
C VAL A 83 -25.84 12.26 6.90
N TYR A 84 -26.85 12.76 6.19
CA TYR A 84 -27.67 13.90 6.64
C TYR A 84 -29.14 13.60 6.89
N MET A 85 -29.69 12.47 6.43
CA MET A 85 -31.13 12.14 6.58
C MET A 85 -31.39 10.86 7.38
N GLN A 86 -30.38 10.38 8.12
CA GLN A 86 -30.48 9.19 8.99
C GLN A 86 -31.01 7.92 8.27
N LYS A 87 -30.78 7.79 6.96
CA LYS A 87 -31.05 6.55 6.23
C LYS A 87 -30.06 5.45 6.61
N PRO A 88 -30.34 4.17 6.30
CA PRO A 88 -29.36 3.10 6.41
C PRO A 88 -28.10 3.34 5.54
N ARG A 89 -26.94 2.81 5.96
CA ARG A 89 -25.71 2.89 5.18
C ARG A 89 -25.87 2.14 3.85
N PRO A 90 -25.56 2.73 2.69
CA PRO A 90 -25.60 2.02 1.41
C PRO A 90 -24.53 0.92 1.37
N ALA A 91 -24.83 -0.20 0.72
CA ALA A 91 -23.95 -1.37 0.70
C ALA A 91 -22.81 -1.26 -0.34
N ASP A 92 -23.01 -0.44 -1.37
CA ASP A 92 -22.23 -0.39 -2.61
C ASP A 92 -21.62 1.00 -2.87
N VAL A 93 -21.21 1.69 -1.80
CA VAL A 93 -20.53 2.99 -1.89
C VAL A 93 -19.16 2.83 -2.54
N LYS A 94 -18.96 3.53 -3.65
CA LYS A 94 -17.66 3.66 -4.33
C LYS A 94 -16.98 4.96 -3.90
N GLY A 95 -15.67 4.90 -3.65
CA GLY A 95 -14.88 6.10 -3.37
C GLY A 95 -14.50 6.85 -4.65
N VAL A 96 -13.48 7.70 -4.56
CA VAL A 96 -13.02 8.56 -5.65
C VAL A 96 -11.69 8.08 -6.23
N ASP A 97 -11.41 8.43 -7.48
CA ASP A 97 -10.14 8.09 -8.12
C ASP A 97 -9.00 8.98 -7.61
N VAL A 98 -7.89 8.34 -7.26
CA VAL A 98 -6.67 8.95 -6.74
C VAL A 98 -5.50 8.58 -7.64
N ILE A 99 -4.75 9.60 -8.04
CA ILE A 99 -3.54 9.47 -8.84
C ILE A 99 -2.34 9.65 -7.91
N VAL A 100 -1.40 8.71 -7.95
CA VAL A 100 -0.14 8.78 -7.21
C VAL A 100 0.97 9.13 -8.19
N GLU A 101 1.60 10.26 -7.93
CA GLU A 101 2.67 10.86 -8.73
C GLU A 101 3.92 11.00 -7.86
N VAL A 102 5.09 11.07 -8.48
CA VAL A 102 6.36 11.27 -7.78
C VAL A 102 7.20 12.34 -8.47
N LEU A 103 7.93 13.10 -7.67
CA LEU A 103 9.11 13.85 -8.08
C LEU A 103 10.34 13.04 -7.65
N ASP A 104 11.12 12.57 -8.62
CA ASP A 104 12.30 11.75 -8.37
C ASP A 104 13.56 12.58 -8.03
N PRO A 105 14.64 11.95 -7.56
CA PRO A 105 15.90 12.63 -7.22
C PRO A 105 16.56 13.39 -8.39
N ASN A 106 16.18 13.06 -9.64
CA ASN A 106 16.70 13.71 -10.85
C ASN A 106 15.82 14.88 -11.30
N GLY A 107 14.72 15.16 -10.58
CA GLY A 107 13.76 16.21 -10.91
C GLY A 107 12.70 15.80 -11.94
N ASN A 108 12.53 14.51 -12.23
CA ASN A 108 11.48 14.04 -13.12
C ASN A 108 10.15 13.89 -12.36
N TYR A 109 9.07 14.38 -12.96
CA TYR A 109 7.71 14.22 -12.46
C TYR A 109 6.94 13.20 -13.29
N TYR A 110 6.40 12.15 -12.67
CA TYR A 110 5.60 11.14 -13.36
C TYR A 110 4.61 10.41 -12.47
N GLU A 111 3.57 9.87 -13.10
CA GLU A 111 2.57 9.01 -12.46
C GLU A 111 3.13 7.61 -12.21
N VAL A 112 2.94 7.07 -11.01
CA VAL A 112 3.38 5.72 -10.62
C VAL A 112 2.22 4.76 -10.38
N ALA A 113 1.04 5.27 -10.05
CA ALA A 113 -0.16 4.46 -9.85
C ALA A 113 -1.45 5.27 -9.97
N ARG A 114 -2.54 4.58 -10.30
CA ARG A 114 -3.92 5.02 -10.09
C ARG A 114 -4.64 4.01 -9.23
N THR A 115 -5.46 4.50 -8.32
CA THR A 115 -6.26 3.68 -7.42
C THR A 115 -7.58 4.38 -7.14
N THR A 116 -8.56 3.68 -6.60
CA THR A 116 -9.84 4.24 -6.18
C THR A 116 -9.94 4.08 -4.67
N SER A 117 -10.36 5.12 -3.97
CA SER A 117 -10.58 5.02 -2.53
C SER A 117 -11.76 4.09 -2.24
N ASP A 118 -11.75 3.46 -1.08
CA ASP A 118 -12.87 2.63 -0.62
C ASP A 118 -13.97 3.50 0.05
N SER A 119 -15.01 2.83 0.55
CA SER A 119 -16.14 3.49 1.25
C SER A 119 -15.77 4.20 2.56
N SER A 120 -14.53 4.03 3.04
CA SER A 120 -13.96 4.77 4.18
C SER A 120 -13.07 5.93 3.73
N GLY A 121 -12.96 6.18 2.42
CA GLY A 121 -12.11 7.20 1.84
C GLY A 121 -10.65 6.80 1.79
N PHE A 122 -10.31 5.59 2.24
CA PHE A 122 -8.95 5.09 2.27
C PHE A 122 -8.52 4.60 0.89
N PHE A 123 -7.30 4.92 0.47
CA PHE A 123 -6.69 4.41 -0.73
C PHE A 123 -5.31 3.85 -0.44
N LYS A 124 -4.88 2.92 -1.29
CA LYS A 124 -3.52 2.37 -1.26
C LYS A 124 -3.02 2.07 -2.66
N ALA A 125 -1.72 2.21 -2.85
CA ALA A 125 -0.99 1.90 -4.06
C ALA A 125 0.42 1.41 -3.72
N THR A 126 1.07 0.74 -4.65
CA THR A 126 2.49 0.37 -4.49
C THR A 126 3.26 0.72 -5.75
N PHE A 127 4.49 1.19 -5.60
CA PHE A 127 5.41 1.38 -6.72
C PHE A 127 6.83 0.97 -6.34
N THR A 128 7.69 0.81 -7.35
CA THR A 128 9.11 0.51 -7.15
C THR A 128 9.93 1.69 -7.66
N PRO A 129 10.66 2.40 -6.77
CA PRO A 129 11.52 3.51 -7.19
C PRO A 129 12.60 3.06 -8.19
N PRO A 130 12.73 3.71 -9.35
CA PRO A 130 13.71 3.31 -10.36
C PRO A 130 15.16 3.66 -9.99
N VAL A 131 15.38 4.67 -9.14
CA VAL A 131 16.72 5.11 -8.71
C VAL A 131 16.75 5.34 -7.19
N PRO A 132 17.92 5.27 -6.54
CA PRO A 132 18.10 5.68 -5.16
C PRO A 132 18.05 7.22 -5.02
N GLY A 133 17.70 7.70 -3.82
CA GLY A 133 17.64 9.11 -3.46
C GLY A 133 16.32 9.53 -2.80
N GLU A 134 16.14 10.83 -2.62
CA GLU A 134 14.92 11.42 -2.05
C GLU A 134 13.80 11.56 -3.09
N TYR A 135 12.62 11.06 -2.74
CA TYR A 135 11.40 11.17 -3.53
C TYR A 135 10.36 12.01 -2.80
N THR A 136 9.71 12.93 -3.52
CA THR A 136 8.44 13.51 -3.09
C THR A 136 7.30 12.72 -3.71
N ILE A 137 6.44 12.13 -2.89
CA ILE A 137 5.27 11.37 -3.31
C ILE A 137 4.05 12.26 -3.17
N ILE A 138 3.25 12.35 -4.22
CA ILE A 138 2.10 13.23 -4.33
C ILE A 138 0.87 12.36 -4.60
N ALA A 139 -0.11 12.39 -3.71
CA ALA A 139 -1.42 11.81 -3.96
C ALA A 139 -2.39 12.92 -4.35
N ARG A 140 -3.05 12.78 -5.50
CA ARG A 140 -3.91 13.78 -6.08
C ARG A 140 -5.30 13.21 -6.39
N PHE A 141 -6.31 13.86 -5.87
CA PHE A 141 -7.69 13.73 -6.30
C PHE A 141 -8.04 14.89 -7.25
N ALA A 142 -8.37 14.57 -8.49
CA ALA A 142 -8.63 15.56 -9.54
C ALA A 142 -9.96 16.34 -9.37
N GLY A 143 -10.75 15.98 -8.35
CA GLY A 143 -12.11 16.49 -8.17
C GLY A 143 -13.13 15.66 -8.94
N SER A 144 -14.41 15.93 -8.68
CA SER A 144 -15.56 15.32 -9.35
C SER A 144 -16.64 16.39 -9.59
N GLU A 145 -17.84 16.01 -10.03
CA GLU A 145 -18.96 16.94 -10.05
C GLU A 145 -19.33 17.39 -8.62
N SER A 146 -19.19 16.47 -7.65
CA SER A 146 -19.55 16.69 -6.25
C SER A 146 -18.44 17.32 -5.40
N TYR A 147 -17.17 17.13 -5.75
CA TYR A 147 -16.04 17.61 -4.93
C TYR A 147 -15.00 18.43 -5.69
N TRP A 148 -14.47 19.47 -5.05
CA TRP A 148 -13.28 20.19 -5.53
C TRP A 148 -12.02 19.32 -5.41
N PRO A 149 -11.02 19.52 -6.30
CA PRO A 149 -9.77 18.77 -6.26
C PRO A 149 -9.00 19.02 -4.96
N SER A 150 -8.20 18.04 -4.56
CA SER A 150 -7.23 18.16 -3.47
C SER A 150 -6.00 17.29 -3.73
N HIS A 151 -4.89 17.60 -3.06
CA HIS A 151 -3.69 16.80 -3.10
C HIS A 151 -2.97 16.88 -1.75
N ALA A 152 -2.09 15.92 -1.50
CA ALA A 152 -1.14 15.95 -0.40
C ALA A 152 0.18 15.33 -0.83
N GLU A 153 1.24 15.70 -0.11
CA GLU A 153 2.60 15.25 -0.40
C GLU A 153 3.25 14.65 0.84
N THR A 154 4.15 13.70 0.61
CA THR A 154 5.01 13.11 1.64
C THR A 154 6.38 12.79 1.05
N ALA A 155 7.38 12.59 1.89
CA ALA A 155 8.75 12.30 1.46
C ALA A 155 9.12 10.85 1.78
N LEU A 156 9.96 10.27 0.93
CA LEU A 156 10.55 8.95 1.05
C LEU A 156 12.03 9.06 0.70
N TYR A 157 12.89 8.35 1.43
CA TYR A 157 14.28 8.15 1.02
C TYR A 157 14.51 6.72 0.54
N VAL A 158 15.22 6.56 -0.58
CA VAL A 158 15.60 5.26 -1.13
C VAL A 158 17.11 5.11 -1.07
N GLU A 159 17.59 4.18 -0.24
CA GLU A 159 19.01 3.85 -0.11
C GLU A 159 19.48 2.94 -1.24
N ASP A 160 20.76 3.03 -1.58
CA ASP A 160 21.40 2.07 -2.47
C ASP A 160 21.27 0.64 -1.95
N ALA A 161 21.09 -0.32 -2.86
CA ALA A 161 21.10 -1.73 -2.49
C ALA A 161 22.50 -2.14 -2.00
N PRO A 162 22.61 -2.91 -0.90
CA PRO A 162 23.90 -3.46 -0.47
C PRO A 162 24.54 -4.29 -1.60
N PRO A 163 25.88 -4.26 -1.74
CA PRO A 163 26.55 -5.12 -2.70
C PRO A 163 26.24 -6.59 -2.39
N ALA A 164 26.03 -7.37 -3.45
CA ALA A 164 25.75 -8.80 -3.32
C ALA A 164 26.86 -9.47 -2.51
N THR A 165 26.48 -10.22 -1.47
CA THR A 165 27.45 -11.03 -0.72
C THR A 165 27.97 -12.11 -1.67
N PRO A 166 29.31 -12.32 -1.78
CA PRO A 166 29.85 -13.40 -2.60
C PRO A 166 29.23 -14.73 -2.19
N GLU A 167 28.84 -15.53 -3.17
CA GLU A 167 28.36 -16.89 -2.93
C GLU A 167 29.45 -17.66 -2.17
N ALA A 168 29.06 -18.40 -1.13
CA ALA A 168 30.01 -19.14 -0.33
C ALA A 168 30.78 -20.11 -1.23
N THR A 169 32.10 -19.98 -1.28
CA THR A 169 32.93 -20.96 -1.99
C THR A 169 32.58 -22.35 -1.45
N PRO A 170 32.20 -23.31 -2.30
CA PRO A 170 31.90 -24.66 -1.84
C PRO A 170 33.10 -25.17 -1.07
N THR A 171 32.87 -25.59 0.16
CA THR A 171 33.93 -26.15 1.01
C THR A 171 34.48 -27.37 0.28
N PRO A 172 35.81 -27.52 0.11
CA PRO A 172 36.37 -28.70 -0.52
C PRO A 172 35.84 -29.94 0.19
N GLN A 173 35.08 -30.78 -0.51
CA GLN A 173 34.64 -32.06 0.04
C GLN A 173 35.90 -32.86 0.39
N ALA A 174 35.99 -33.34 1.63
CA ALA A 174 37.02 -34.28 2.02
C ALA A 174 36.99 -35.47 1.03
N PRO A 175 38.14 -36.07 0.67
CA PRO A 175 38.18 -37.18 -0.28
C PRO A 175 37.62 -38.46 0.38
N VAL A 176 36.31 -38.49 0.60
CA VAL A 176 35.55 -39.57 1.24
C VAL A 176 35.80 -40.89 0.53
N GLU A 177 35.89 -40.87 -0.80
CA GLU A 177 36.21 -42.07 -1.59
C GLU A 177 37.57 -42.66 -1.25
N THR A 178 38.59 -41.84 -0.99
CA THR A 178 39.92 -42.31 -0.58
C THR A 178 39.87 -42.96 0.80
N TYR A 179 39.10 -42.39 1.74
CA TYR A 179 38.88 -43.00 3.05
C TYR A 179 38.12 -44.32 2.96
N PHE A 180 37.10 -44.42 2.11
CA PHE A 180 36.37 -45.67 1.86
C PHE A 180 37.27 -46.71 1.19
N ALA A 181 38.06 -46.35 0.18
CA ALA A 181 38.99 -47.27 -0.47
C ALA A 181 40.02 -47.84 0.53
N ILE A 182 40.65 -46.99 1.34
CA ILE A 182 41.65 -47.41 2.34
C ILE A 182 41.02 -48.29 3.41
N SER A 183 39.84 -47.91 3.94
CA SER A 183 39.15 -48.70 4.98
C SER A 183 38.67 -50.06 4.45
N THR A 184 38.15 -50.11 3.22
CA THR A 184 37.70 -51.37 2.60
C THR A 184 38.87 -52.33 2.38
N ILE A 185 40.02 -51.82 1.91
CA ILE A 185 41.24 -52.63 1.77
C ILE A 185 41.71 -53.15 3.13
N ALA A 186 41.74 -52.30 4.16
CA ALA A 186 42.15 -52.71 5.50
C ALA A 186 41.24 -53.81 6.09
N ILE A 187 39.92 -53.71 5.88
CA ILE A 187 38.95 -54.73 6.32
C ILE A 187 39.17 -56.06 5.60
N ILE A 188 39.34 -56.05 4.28
CA ILE A 188 39.59 -57.27 3.49
C ILE A 188 40.87 -57.97 3.96
N VAL A 189 41.94 -57.21 4.20
CA VAL A 189 43.22 -57.75 4.70
C VAL A 189 43.04 -58.35 6.09
N ALA A 190 42.32 -57.68 7.00
CA ALA A 190 42.05 -58.21 8.34
C ALA A 190 41.26 -59.53 8.29
N ILE A 191 40.22 -59.61 7.44
CA ILE A 191 39.42 -60.83 7.25
C ILE A 191 40.28 -61.96 6.69
N ALA A 192 41.13 -61.67 5.70
CA ALA A 192 42.02 -62.67 5.11
C ALA A 192 43.02 -63.23 6.14
N ILE A 193 43.59 -62.37 6.99
CA ILE A 193 44.50 -62.79 8.07
C ILE A 193 43.77 -63.66 9.10
N VAL A 194 42.57 -63.26 9.53
CA VAL A 194 41.76 -64.05 10.47
C VAL A 194 41.35 -65.39 9.88
N GLY A 195 40.91 -65.42 8.62
CA GLY A 195 40.58 -66.66 7.90
C GLY A 195 41.78 -67.60 7.78
N LEU A 196 42.96 -67.07 7.47
CA LEU A 196 44.20 -67.84 7.39
C LEU A 196 44.61 -68.39 8.78
N LEU A 197 44.48 -67.59 9.84
CA LEU A 197 44.77 -68.02 11.22
C LEU A 197 43.79 -69.10 11.73
N LEU A 198 42.52 -69.03 11.33
CA LEU A 198 41.51 -70.04 11.65
C LEU A 198 41.75 -71.37 10.89
N MET A 199 42.21 -71.31 9.64
CA MET A 199 42.61 -72.50 8.88
C MET A 199 43.89 -73.16 9.43
N ARG A 200 44.79 -72.37 10.03
CA ARG A 200 46.06 -72.88 10.59
C ARG A 200 45.91 -73.50 11.99
N LYS A 201 44.74 -73.35 12.62
CA LYS A 201 44.39 -73.92 13.95
C LYS A 201 43.52 -75.19 13.86
N ARG A 202 43.22 -75.68 12.66
CA ARG A 202 42.69 -77.03 12.41
C ARG A 202 43.81 -77.92 11.89
#